data_AF-A0A5M8RZP6-F1
#
_entry.id   AF-A0A5M8RZP6-F1
#
_cell.length_a   1.000
_cell.length_b   1.000
_cell.length_c   1.000
_cell.angle_alpha   90.00
_cell.angle_beta   90.00
_cell.angle_gamma   90.00
#
_symmetry.space_group_name_H-M   'P 1'
#
loop_
_entity.id
_entity.type
_entity.pdbx_description
1 polymer ?
#
loop_
_entity_poly.entity_id
_entity_poly.type
_entity_poly.pdbx_seq_one_letter_code
_entity_poly.pdbx_strand_id
1 'polypeptide(L)'
;MSEFKGFLFSMLLFVAFFLPFLLSMGIQSIQQNAFLKVTTEVQQMVEYEGGITDRIKNVADNLNKKGFTLSFYDEKGNKVSGKQPVGRTVEIRYKYKYNGVYGEQVFDTSNYVTILKR
;
A
#
# COMPACT_ATOMS: atom_id res chain seq x y z
N MET A 1 10.02 -8.08 49.28
CA MET A 1 8.84 -8.72 48.63
C MET A 1 7.83 -7.71 48.06
N SER A 2 7.56 -6.57 48.70
CA SER A 2 6.66 -5.53 48.16
C SER A 2 7.17 -4.94 46.84
N GLU A 3 8.46 -4.60 46.77
CA GLU A 3 9.12 -4.08 45.56
C GLU A 3 9.07 -5.04 44.37
N PHE A 4 9.26 -6.35 44.62
CA PHE A 4 9.17 -7.37 43.58
C PHE A 4 7.75 -7.49 43.00
N LYS A 5 6.70 -7.34 43.83
CA LYS A 5 5.30 -7.32 43.37
C LYS A 5 4.99 -6.06 42.57
N GLY A 6 5.50 -4.90 42.99
CA GLY A 6 5.38 -3.64 42.26
C GLY A 6 6.10 -3.69 40.91
N PHE A 7 7.31 -4.25 40.88
CA PHE A 7 8.05 -4.51 39.64
C PHE A 7 7.26 -5.43 38.70
N LEU A 8 6.76 -6.56 39.19
CA LEU A 8 5.97 -7.50 38.37
C LEU A 8 4.70 -6.83 37.80
N PHE A 9 4.01 -6.03 38.61
CA PHE A 9 2.83 -5.29 38.18
C PHE A 9 3.15 -4.26 37.09
N SER A 10 4.24 -3.50 37.26
CA SER A 10 4.70 -2.55 36.25
C SER A 10 5.11 -3.23 34.95
N MET A 11 5.74 -4.41 35.04
CA MET A 11 6.14 -5.20 33.88
C MET A 11 4.91 -5.75 33.13
N LEU A 12 3.88 -6.18 33.85
CA LEU A 12 2.62 -6.62 33.25
C LEU A 12 1.93 -5.48 32.48
N LEU A 13 1.88 -4.27 33.05
CA LEU A 13 1.35 -3.10 32.36
C LEU A 13 2.19 -2.74 31.12
N PHE A 14 3.52 -2.82 31.23
CA PHE A 14 4.39 -2.60 30.08
C PHE A 14 4.13 -3.61 28.96
N VAL A 15 4.03 -4.90 29.28
CA VAL A 15 3.75 -5.94 28.27
C VAL A 15 2.34 -5.80 27.71
N ALA A 16 1.35 -5.40 28.51
CA ALA A 16 -0.03 -5.26 28.06
C ALA A 16 -0.24 -4.06 27.12
N PHE A 17 0.52 -2.97 27.29
CA PHE A 17 0.30 -1.72 26.54
C PHE A 17 1.48 -1.33 25.65
N PHE A 18 2.70 -1.29 26.18
CA PHE A 18 3.86 -0.83 25.43
C PHE A 18 4.29 -1.80 24.33
N LEU A 19 4.29 -3.10 24.60
CA LEU A 19 4.73 -4.09 23.63
C LEU A 19 3.81 -4.16 22.40
N PRO A 20 2.46 -4.24 22.53
CA PRO A 20 1.53 -4.14 21.41
C PRO A 20 1.65 -2.81 20.64
N PHE A 21 1.87 -1.70 21.35
CA PHE A 21 2.08 -0.40 20.74
C PHE A 21 3.33 -0.35 19.86
N LEU A 22 4.48 -0.81 20.37
CA LEU A 22 5.73 -0.86 19.60
C LEU A 22 5.61 -1.79 18.39
N LEU A 23 4.97 -2.95 18.56
CA LEU A 23 4.68 -3.87 17.44
C LEU A 23 3.79 -3.21 16.39
N SER A 24 2.76 -2.47 16.81
CA SER A 24 1.86 -1.76 15.90
C SER A 24 2.62 -0.71 15.07
N MET A 25 3.48 0.08 15.72
CA MET A 25 4.32 1.05 15.01
C MET A 25 5.29 0.38 14.03
N GLY A 26 5.93 -0.72 14.45
CA GLY A 26 6.84 -1.48 13.60
C GLY A 26 6.16 -2.05 12.36
N ILE A 27 5.01 -2.71 12.55
CA ILE A 27 4.22 -3.26 11.44
C ILE A 27 3.76 -2.13 10.52
N GLN A 28 3.22 -1.03 11.06
CA GLN A 28 2.76 0.09 10.24
C GLN A 28 3.89 0.69 9.40
N SER A 29 5.08 0.88 9.97
CA SER A 29 6.26 1.38 9.25
C SER A 29 6.68 0.46 8.11
N ILE A 30 6.75 -0.86 8.35
CA ILE A 30 7.10 -1.84 7.31
C ILE A 30 6.06 -1.81 6.18
N GLN A 31 4.78 -1.83 6.54
CA GLN A 31 3.69 -1.86 5.57
C GLN A 31 3.60 -0.58 4.75
N GLN A 32 3.81 0.59 5.38
CA GLN A 32 3.82 1.87 4.67
C GLN A 32 4.98 1.96 3.69
N ASN A 33 6.19 1.53 4.08
CA ASN A 33 7.34 1.51 3.18
C ASN A 33 7.14 0.55 1.99
N ALA A 34 6.59 -0.64 2.26
CA ALA A 34 6.24 -1.59 1.20
C ALA A 34 5.18 -1.01 0.25
N PHE A 35 4.17 -0.33 0.79
CA PHE A 35 3.12 0.33 0.02
C PHE A 35 3.68 1.45 -0.88
N LEU A 36 4.51 2.34 -0.34
CA LEU A 36 5.16 3.41 -1.12
C LEU A 36 6.06 2.86 -2.23
N LYS A 37 6.78 1.78 -1.95
CA LYS A 37 7.59 1.11 -2.98
C LYS A 37 6.73 0.54 -4.10
N VAL A 38 5.67 -0.20 -3.77
CA VAL A 38 4.77 -0.80 -4.77
C VAL A 38 4.08 0.27 -5.62
N THR A 39 3.57 1.33 -5.00
CA THR A 39 2.90 2.43 -5.72
C THR A 39 3.86 3.10 -6.71
N THR A 40 5.09 3.37 -6.28
CA THR A 40 6.16 3.94 -7.11
C THR A 40 6.53 3.01 -8.28
N GLU A 41 6.76 1.72 -8.00
CA GLU A 41 7.12 0.74 -9.04
C GLU A 41 6.02 0.60 -10.09
N VAL A 42 4.76 0.52 -9.67
CA VAL A 42 3.61 0.42 -10.59
C VAL A 42 3.50 1.68 -11.45
N GLN A 43 3.67 2.86 -10.85
CA GLN A 43 3.68 4.13 -11.58
C GLN A 43 4.77 4.14 -12.66
N GLN A 44 5.99 3.76 -12.30
CA GLN A 44 7.11 3.68 -13.24
C GLN A 44 6.85 2.65 -14.35
N MET A 45 6.23 1.52 -14.04
CA MET A 45 5.84 0.53 -15.05
C MET A 45 4.81 1.09 -16.03
N VAL A 46 3.79 1.81 -15.55
CA VAL A 46 2.78 2.45 -16.41
C VAL A 46 3.41 3.49 -17.33
N GLU A 47 4.34 4.28 -16.81
CA GLU A 47 5.09 5.27 -17.59
C GLU A 47 5.98 4.62 -18.65
N TYR A 48 6.75 3.59 -18.26
CA TYR A 48 7.68 2.90 -19.14
C TYR A 48 6.98 2.15 -20.28
N GLU A 49 5.87 1.48 -19.96
CA GLU A 49 5.12 0.69 -20.95
C GLU A 49 4.12 1.52 -21.78
N GLY A 50 3.92 2.79 -21.42
CA GLY A 50 3.04 3.70 -22.14
C GLY A 50 1.55 3.37 -21.99
N GLY A 51 1.14 2.82 -20.84
CA GLY A 51 -0.24 2.47 -20.56
C GLY A 51 -0.38 1.19 -19.74
N ILE A 52 -1.58 0.60 -19.73
CA ILE A 52 -1.97 -0.52 -18.86
C ILE A 52 -1.94 -1.80 -19.69
N THR A 53 -0.74 -2.26 -19.98
CA THR A 53 -0.49 -3.49 -20.75
C THR A 53 -0.84 -4.74 -19.94
N ASP A 54 -0.79 -5.91 -20.58
CA ASP A 54 -1.03 -7.19 -19.90
C ASP A 54 0.04 -7.49 -18.84
N ARG A 55 1.26 -6.95 -18.98
CA ARG A 55 2.30 -7.05 -17.94
C ARG A 55 1.89 -6.32 -16.67
N ILE A 56 1.34 -5.12 -16.79
CA ILE A 56 0.85 -4.34 -15.63
C ILE A 56 -0.38 -5.00 -15.02
N LYS A 57 -1.28 -5.57 -15.83
CA LYS A 57 -2.41 -6.36 -15.31
C LYS A 57 -1.94 -7.56 -14.50
N ASN A 58 -0.97 -8.32 -15.01
CA ASN A 58 -0.38 -9.45 -14.28
C ASN A 58 0.25 -9.01 -12.95
N VAL A 59 0.91 -7.85 -12.92
CA VAL A 59 1.44 -7.27 -11.68
C VAL A 59 0.31 -6.90 -10.73
N ALA A 60 -0.73 -6.22 -11.22
CA ALA A 60 -1.90 -5.86 -10.42
C ALA A 60 -2.61 -7.09 -9.84
N ASP A 61 -2.77 -8.16 -10.61
CA ASP A 61 -3.40 -9.41 -10.17
C ASP A 61 -2.55 -10.12 -9.09
N ASN A 62 -1.23 -10.10 -9.23
CA ASN A 62 -0.33 -10.64 -8.21
C ASN A 62 -0.33 -9.80 -6.93
N LEU A 63 -0.46 -8.48 -7.06
CA LEU A 63 -0.60 -7.56 -5.93
C LEU A 63 -1.95 -7.72 -5.23
N ASN A 64 -3.02 -8.01 -5.99
CA ASN A 64 -4.35 -8.30 -5.44
C ASN A 64 -4.35 -9.50 -4.49
N LYS A 65 -3.63 -10.56 -4.86
CA LYS A 65 -3.41 -11.72 -3.96
C LYS A 65 -2.69 -11.35 -2.65
N LYS A 66 -1.98 -10.22 -2.61
CA LYS A 66 -1.27 -9.71 -1.44
C LYS A 66 -2.06 -8.65 -0.66
N GLY A 67 -3.31 -8.37 -1.05
CA GLY A 67 -4.18 -7.39 -0.38
C GLY A 67 -4.20 -6.00 -1.02
N PHE A 68 -3.57 -5.81 -2.18
CA PHE A 68 -3.60 -4.55 -2.92
C PHE A 68 -4.67 -4.55 -4.01
N THR A 69 -5.63 -3.64 -3.95
CA THR A 69 -6.53 -3.34 -5.05
C THR A 69 -5.99 -2.17 -5.86
N LEU A 70 -5.63 -2.44 -7.12
CA LEU A 70 -5.22 -1.41 -8.08
C LEU A 70 -6.38 -1.13 -9.04
N SER A 71 -6.61 0.13 -9.37
CA SER A 71 -7.59 0.51 -10.39
C SER A 71 -7.06 1.68 -11.21
N PHE A 72 -7.25 1.61 -12.52
CA PHE A 72 -6.70 2.55 -13.48
C PHE A 72 -7.84 3.31 -14.15
N TYR A 73 -7.77 4.64 -14.10
CA TYR A 73 -8.79 5.53 -14.66
C TYR A 73 -8.17 6.59 -15.58
N ASP A 74 -8.95 7.13 -16.50
CA ASP A 74 -8.61 8.38 -17.18
C ASP A 74 -9.06 9.60 -16.36
N GLU A 75 -8.69 10.78 -16.84
CA GLU A 75 -9.13 12.08 -16.28
C GLU A 75 -10.65 12.26 -16.19
N LYS A 76 -11.42 11.46 -16.96
CA LYS A 76 -12.88 11.48 -16.99
C LYS A 76 -13.50 10.42 -16.06
N GLY A 77 -12.68 9.66 -15.32
CA GLY A 77 -13.13 8.62 -14.41
C GLY A 77 -13.50 7.28 -15.08
N ASN A 78 -13.19 7.09 -16.37
CA ASN A 78 -13.42 5.84 -17.06
C ASN A 78 -12.27 4.86 -16.83
N LYS A 79 -12.57 3.58 -16.65
CA LYS A 79 -11.52 2.55 -16.54
C LYS A 79 -10.70 2.49 -17.82
N VAL A 80 -9.39 2.52 -17.68
CA VAL A 80 -8.45 2.42 -18.81
C VAL A 80 -7.78 1.05 -18.83
N SER A 81 -7.55 0.54 -20.03
CA SER A 81 -6.85 -0.72 -20.29
C SER A 81 -6.10 -0.61 -21.62
N GLY A 82 -4.98 -1.32 -21.73
CA GLY A 82 -4.12 -1.30 -22.90
C GLY A 82 -3.23 -0.07 -22.99
N LYS A 83 -2.48 0.00 -24.10
CA LYS A 83 -1.66 1.17 -24.44
C LYS A 83 -2.52 2.42 -24.52
N GLN A 84 -2.00 3.51 -23.97
CA GLN A 84 -2.68 4.80 -23.96
C GLN A 84 -1.95 5.77 -24.92
N PRO A 85 -2.67 6.72 -25.52
CA PRO A 85 -2.04 7.74 -26.35
C PRO A 85 -1.12 8.63 -25.51
N VAL A 86 -0.02 9.08 -26.13
CA VAL A 86 0.92 10.04 -25.53
C VAL A 86 0.18 11.33 -25.19
N GLY A 87 0.48 11.90 -24.02
CA GLY A 87 -0.15 13.10 -23.49
C GLY A 87 -1.41 12.83 -22.66
N ARG A 88 -1.89 11.59 -22.56
CA ARG A 88 -3.02 11.24 -21.68
C ARG A 88 -2.52 11.00 -20.26
N THR A 89 -3.26 11.53 -19.27
CA THR A 89 -3.02 11.21 -17.86
C THR A 89 -3.86 10.01 -17.44
N VAL A 90 -3.19 9.07 -16.75
CA VAL A 90 -3.80 7.92 -16.11
C VAL A 90 -3.76 8.15 -14.60
N GLU A 91 -4.92 8.05 -13.95
CA GLU A 91 -5.03 7.98 -12.50
C GLU A 91 -4.90 6.50 -12.07
N ILE A 92 -3.94 6.22 -11.19
CA ILE A 92 -3.76 4.91 -10.58
C ILE A 92 -4.22 5.02 -9.13
N ARG A 93 -5.32 4.36 -8.79
CA ARG A 93 -5.85 4.26 -7.43
C ARG A 93 -5.34 2.97 -6.78
N TYR A 94 -4.81 3.11 -5.57
CA TYR A 94 -4.27 2.02 -4.78
C TYR A 94 -5.01 1.94 -3.46
N LYS A 95 -5.54 0.76 -3.16
CA LYS A 95 -6.05 0.41 -1.84
C LYS A 95 -5.28 -0.78 -1.32
N TYR A 96 -4.69 -0.69 -0.15
CA TYR A 96 -3.95 -1.79 0.47
C TYR A 96 -4.54 -2.13 1.82
N LYS A 97 -4.95 -3.39 1.98
CA LYS A 97 -5.49 -3.91 3.23
C LYS A 97 -4.47 -4.81 3.90
N TYR A 98 -4.22 -4.59 5.19
CA TYR A 98 -3.37 -5.45 6.00
C TYR A 98 -3.89 -5.57 7.44
N ASN A 99 -3.50 -6.66 8.11
CA ASN A 99 -3.83 -6.88 9.51
C ASN A 99 -2.76 -6.27 10.40
N GLY A 100 -3.13 -5.25 11.18
CA GLY A 100 -2.31 -4.70 12.24
C GLY A 100 -2.57 -5.39 13.58
N VAL A 101 -1.90 -4.91 14.64
CA VAL A 101 -2.03 -5.44 16.01
C VAL A 101 -3.45 -5.27 16.56
N TYR A 102 -4.13 -4.19 16.19
CA TYR A 102 -5.46 -3.84 16.69
C TYR A 102 -6.61 -4.10 15.70
N GLY A 103 -6.33 -4.71 14.54
CA GLY A 103 -7.33 -5.01 13.50
C GLY A 103 -6.89 -4.67 12.08
N GLU A 104 -7.82 -4.79 11.13
CA GLU A 104 -7.59 -4.44 9.72
C GLU A 104 -7.29 -2.93 9.58
N GLN A 105 -6.28 -2.62 8.78
CA GLN A 105 -5.88 -1.27 8.40
C GLN A 105 -5.92 -1.15 6.88
N VAL A 106 -6.21 0.06 6.40
CA VAL A 106 -6.33 0.35 4.97
C VAL A 106 -5.53 1.58 4.61
N PHE A 107 -4.62 1.44 3.65
CA PHE A 107 -4.05 2.58 2.94
C PHE A 107 -4.83 2.82 1.66
N ASP A 108 -5.17 4.08 1.38
CA ASP A 108 -5.90 4.52 0.19
C ASP A 108 -5.18 5.75 -0.38
N THR A 109 -4.68 5.65 -1.61
CA THR A 109 -3.99 6.75 -2.29
C THR A 109 -4.21 6.69 -3.80
N SER A 110 -3.97 7.80 -4.48
CA SER A 110 -3.93 7.86 -5.93
C SER A 110 -2.66 8.53 -6.42
N ASN A 111 -2.12 8.04 -7.53
CA ASN A 111 -1.04 8.68 -8.28
C ASN A 111 -1.51 9.00 -9.69
N TYR A 112 -0.92 10.03 -10.29
CA TYR A 112 -1.21 10.44 -11.66
C TYR A 112 0.03 10.26 -12.52
N VAL A 113 -0.14 9.65 -13.69
CA VAL A 113 0.95 9.38 -14.64
C VAL A 113 0.56 9.91 -16.00
N THR A 114 1.33 10.84 -16.53
CA THR A 114 1.19 11.30 -17.92
C THR A 114 2.00 10.38 -18.83
N ILE A 115 1.38 9.85 -19.87
CA ILE A 115 2.03 8.93 -20.81
C ILE A 115 2.93 9.72 -21.76
N LEU A 116 4.24 9.50 -21.66
CA LEU A 116 5.24 10.22 -22.45
C LEU A 116 5.78 9.40 -23.65
N LYS A 117 5.51 8.09 -23.69
CA LYS A 117 6.03 7.16 -24.71
C LYS A 117 4.93 6.27 -25.31
N ARG A 118 5.18 5.76 -26.53
CA ARG A 118 4.25 4.96 -27.37
C ARG A 118 4.73 3.53 -27.56
#